data_AF-A0A0D7BWU0-F1
#
_entry.id   AF-A0A0D7BWU0-F1
#
_cell.length_a   1.000
_cell.length_b   1.000
_cell.length_c   1.000
_cell.angle_alpha   90.00
_cell.angle_beta   90.00
_cell.angle_gamma   90.00
#
_symmetry.space_group_name_H-M   'P 1'
#
loop_
_entity.id
_entity.type
_entity.pdbx_description
1 polymer ?
#
loop_
_entity_poly.entity_id
_entity_poly.type
_entity_poly.pdbx_seq_one_letter_code
_entity_poly.pdbx_strand_id
1 'polypeptide(L)'
;MIGVFTIAIALASSALAGKRGLAWPWYNKSLDPGVLNNGQGQVVAIYDWETYPPPSTNGAGGLGFIGMQRCRNCDSSPINQLAQRQREQGWATVFSLNEPDYPGTANTVSPADAASWYITNINPLAIKKAFPAITSSQSAGQGLDWLAQFLNACGGRCYGDYINLHWYGNNFAEFQSHIQNAHNKFPSYSVVITEFALNGASQSAQVAFFKQAFAWLDSQSWVTLYFPFVATSPALLSANDGGAAGGVGTGSCLYTNAGGPSAVGNLM
;
A
#
# COMPACT_ATOMS: atom_id res chain seq x y z
N MET A 1 -57.11 -17.88 -16.28
CA MET A 1 -55.65 -18.09 -16.35
C MET A 1 -54.98 -16.99 -15.55
N ILE A 2 -54.51 -17.28 -14.34
CA ILE A 2 -53.81 -16.32 -13.47
C ILE A 2 -52.31 -16.52 -13.74
N GLY A 3 -51.69 -15.52 -14.37
CA GLY A 3 -50.25 -15.54 -14.65
C GLY A 3 -49.46 -15.25 -13.38
N VAL A 4 -48.65 -16.22 -12.95
CA VAL A 4 -47.69 -16.03 -11.86
C VAL A 4 -46.46 -15.34 -12.45
N PHE A 5 -46.26 -14.08 -12.10
CA PHE A 5 -44.99 -13.39 -12.36
C PHE A 5 -43.96 -13.83 -11.32
N THR A 6 -42.98 -14.63 -11.75
CA THR A 6 -41.82 -14.97 -10.93
C THR A 6 -40.86 -13.77 -10.93
N ILE A 7 -40.79 -13.05 -9.80
CA ILE A 7 -39.75 -12.05 -9.58
C ILE A 7 -38.45 -12.81 -9.28
N ALA A 8 -37.54 -12.84 -10.25
CA ALA A 8 -36.18 -13.30 -10.02
C ALA A 8 -35.43 -12.23 -9.21
N ILE A 9 -35.25 -12.47 -7.92
CA ILE A 9 -34.33 -11.68 -7.09
C ILE A 9 -32.92 -12.08 -7.50
N ALA A 10 -32.26 -11.24 -8.29
CA ALA A 10 -30.84 -11.38 -8.54
C ALA A 10 -30.10 -11.09 -7.21
N LEU A 11 -29.73 -12.15 -6.50
CA LEU A 11 -28.71 -12.07 -5.46
C LEU A 11 -27.38 -11.80 -6.16
N ALA A 12 -27.04 -10.52 -6.34
CA ALA A 12 -25.68 -10.13 -6.64
C ALA A 12 -24.82 -10.56 -5.44
N SER A 13 -24.17 -11.73 -5.56
CA SER A 13 -22.98 -11.99 -4.76
C SER A 13 -22.03 -10.87 -5.11
N SER A 14 -21.73 -9.99 -4.14
CA SER A 14 -20.65 -9.02 -4.29
C SER A 14 -19.39 -9.86 -4.48
N ALA A 15 -18.95 -10.02 -5.74
CA ALA A 15 -17.69 -10.64 -6.05
C ALA A 15 -16.62 -9.94 -5.20
N LEU A 16 -15.87 -10.72 -4.42
CA LEU A 16 -14.87 -10.22 -3.49
C LEU A 16 -13.85 -9.44 -4.32
N ALA A 17 -13.59 -8.18 -3.96
CA ALA A 17 -12.83 -7.27 -4.81
C ALA A 17 -11.36 -7.69 -4.93
N GLY A 18 -10.82 -8.35 -3.90
CA GLY A 18 -9.47 -8.89 -3.89
C GLY A 18 -8.38 -7.84 -4.01
N LYS A 19 -8.56 -6.70 -3.32
CA LYS A 19 -7.68 -5.53 -3.41
C LYS A 19 -6.93 -5.22 -2.11
N ARG A 20 -7.24 -5.90 -1.00
CA ARG A 20 -6.65 -5.57 0.30
C ARG A 20 -5.29 -6.21 0.43
N GLY A 21 -4.37 -5.51 1.07
CA GLY A 21 -3.10 -6.07 1.46
C GLY A 21 -2.62 -5.61 2.82
N LEU A 22 -1.58 -6.29 3.32
CA LEU A 22 -0.97 -6.02 4.62
C LEU A 22 0.32 -5.22 4.45
N ALA A 23 0.36 -3.99 4.97
CA ALA A 23 1.59 -3.22 5.16
C ALA A 23 2.26 -3.73 6.45
N TRP A 24 3.28 -4.58 6.30
CA TRP A 24 3.77 -5.51 7.33
C TRP A 24 5.15 -5.13 7.88
N PRO A 25 5.26 -4.50 9.05
CA PRO A 25 6.55 -3.95 9.45
C PRO A 25 7.60 -5.01 9.77
N TRP A 26 8.87 -4.62 9.66
CA TRP A 26 10.04 -5.48 9.95
C TRP A 26 10.05 -6.08 11.37
N TYR A 27 9.36 -5.45 12.31
CA TYR A 27 9.28 -5.87 13.72
C TYR A 27 8.14 -6.87 14.03
N ASN A 28 7.42 -7.36 13.01
CA ASN A 28 6.26 -8.24 13.20
C ASN A 28 6.56 -9.74 13.39
N LYS A 29 7.78 -10.12 13.77
CA LYS A 29 8.18 -11.52 13.91
C LYS A 29 7.25 -12.37 14.79
N SER A 30 6.56 -11.77 15.75
CA SER A 30 5.62 -12.44 16.66
C SER A 30 4.17 -12.51 16.15
N LEU A 31 3.85 -11.93 15.00
CA LEU A 31 2.51 -11.91 14.42
C LEU A 31 2.39 -12.92 13.26
N ASP A 32 1.17 -13.35 12.99
CA ASP A 32 0.80 -14.24 11.88
C ASP A 32 -0.06 -13.50 10.85
N PRO A 33 0.42 -13.23 9.62
CA PRO A 33 -0.38 -12.58 8.58
C PRO A 33 -1.64 -13.37 8.19
N GLY A 34 -1.65 -14.70 8.40
CA GLY A 34 -2.77 -15.59 8.14
C GLY A 34 -3.99 -15.30 9.01
N VAL A 35 -3.83 -14.64 10.16
CA VAL A 35 -4.95 -14.21 11.02
C VAL A 35 -5.89 -13.24 10.30
N LEU A 36 -5.37 -12.44 9.36
CA LEU A 36 -6.16 -11.52 8.54
C LEU A 36 -6.48 -12.07 7.15
N ASN A 37 -6.11 -13.33 6.86
CA ASN A 37 -6.44 -14.00 5.61
C ASN A 37 -7.43 -15.15 5.87
N ASN A 38 -8.73 -14.84 5.82
CA ASN A 38 -9.79 -15.83 6.04
C ASN A 38 -10.03 -16.77 4.84
N GLY A 39 -9.21 -16.71 3.78
CA GLY A 39 -9.33 -17.54 2.58
C GLY A 39 -10.46 -17.14 1.64
N GLN A 40 -11.21 -16.07 1.93
CA GLN A 40 -12.25 -15.56 1.04
C GLN A 40 -11.68 -14.67 -0.08
N GLY A 41 -10.39 -14.34 -0.03
CA GLY A 41 -9.73 -13.63 -1.13
C GLY A 41 -10.00 -12.11 -1.17
N GLN A 42 -10.41 -11.49 -0.06
CA GLN A 42 -10.39 -10.02 0.06
C GLN A 42 -8.96 -9.50 0.24
N VAL A 43 -8.20 -10.14 1.14
CA VAL A 43 -6.78 -9.88 1.40
C VAL A 43 -5.95 -10.81 0.53
N VAL A 44 -5.11 -10.22 -0.34
CA VAL A 44 -4.39 -10.97 -1.38
C VAL A 44 -2.89 -10.69 -1.41
N ALA A 45 -2.44 -9.58 -0.79
CA ALA A 45 -1.07 -9.11 -0.89
C ALA A 45 -0.46 -8.75 0.47
N ILE A 46 0.87 -8.80 0.54
CA ILE A 46 1.66 -8.35 1.68
C ILE A 46 2.92 -7.67 1.17
N TYR A 47 3.33 -6.57 1.78
CA TYR A 47 4.65 -5.95 1.56
C TYR A 47 5.20 -5.47 2.90
N ASP A 48 6.52 -5.39 3.03
CA ASP A 48 7.18 -5.09 4.31
C ASP A 48 8.21 -3.95 4.23
N TRP A 49 8.05 -3.09 3.22
CA TRP A 49 8.96 -2.02 2.83
C TRP A 49 10.36 -2.46 2.40
N GLU A 50 10.62 -3.77 2.34
CA GLU A 50 11.95 -4.32 2.12
C GLU A 50 11.92 -5.36 1.00
N THR A 51 13.11 -5.86 0.66
CA THR A 51 13.32 -6.88 -0.37
C THR A 51 13.55 -8.27 0.23
N TYR A 52 13.58 -8.41 1.55
CA TYR A 52 13.61 -9.72 2.21
C TYR A 52 12.18 -10.21 2.48
N PRO A 53 11.95 -11.50 2.78
CA PRO A 53 10.61 -12.01 3.07
C PRO A 53 10.02 -11.49 4.40
N PRO A 54 8.69 -11.29 4.50
CA PRO A 54 8.04 -10.76 5.70
C PRO A 54 8.40 -11.53 6.98
N PRO A 55 8.90 -10.86 8.03
CA PRO A 55 9.22 -11.53 9.28
C PRO A 55 7.92 -11.82 10.04
N SER A 56 7.59 -13.09 10.19
CA SER A 56 6.36 -13.54 10.84
C SER A 56 6.48 -14.98 11.36
N THR A 57 5.45 -15.46 12.05
CA THR A 57 5.34 -16.87 12.47
C THR A 57 4.87 -17.81 11.35
N ASN A 58 4.45 -17.29 10.18
CA ASN A 58 3.78 -18.05 9.13
C ASN A 58 4.14 -17.56 7.70
N GLY A 59 5.38 -17.11 7.50
CA GLY A 59 5.83 -16.52 6.22
C GLY A 59 4.90 -15.40 5.74
N ALA A 60 4.35 -15.52 4.54
CA ALA A 60 3.41 -14.55 3.97
C ALA A 60 1.93 -14.86 4.30
N GLY A 61 1.61 -15.91 5.06
CA GLY A 61 0.22 -16.23 5.44
C GLY A 61 -0.69 -16.58 4.26
N GLY A 62 -0.11 -17.15 3.19
CA GLY A 62 -0.82 -17.43 1.93
C GLY A 62 -1.06 -16.21 1.04
N LEU A 63 -0.50 -15.04 1.37
CA LEU A 63 -0.60 -13.82 0.58
C LEU A 63 0.56 -13.70 -0.42
N GLY A 64 0.34 -12.99 -1.52
CA GLY A 64 1.37 -12.65 -2.49
C GLY A 64 2.32 -11.59 -1.93
N PHE A 65 3.58 -11.95 -1.67
CA PHE A 65 4.59 -10.99 -1.24
C PHE A 65 5.04 -10.09 -2.39
N ILE A 66 5.06 -8.78 -2.12
CA ILE A 66 5.54 -7.73 -3.02
C ILE A 66 6.83 -7.18 -2.42
N GLY A 67 7.97 -7.48 -3.04
CA GLY A 67 9.24 -6.88 -2.63
C GLY A 67 9.24 -5.37 -2.88
N MET A 68 9.88 -4.62 -2.00
CA MET A 68 9.97 -3.17 -2.07
C MET A 68 11.41 -2.68 -1.91
N GLN A 69 11.91 -1.96 -2.91
CA GLN A 69 13.18 -1.25 -2.83
C GLN A 69 12.94 0.18 -2.33
N ARG A 70 12.62 0.34 -1.03
CA ARG A 70 12.21 1.64 -0.44
C ARG A 70 13.28 2.73 -0.49
N CYS A 71 14.55 2.33 -0.60
CA CYS A 71 15.73 3.19 -0.52
C CYS A 71 16.56 3.00 -1.80
N ARG A 72 17.36 4.00 -2.20
CA ARG A 72 18.25 3.84 -3.38
C ARG A 72 19.29 2.75 -3.18
N ASN A 73 19.74 2.57 -1.94
CA ASN A 73 20.55 1.46 -1.43
C ASN A 73 20.55 1.53 0.10
N CYS A 74 20.35 0.41 0.79
CA CYS A 74 20.47 0.33 2.24
C CYS A 74 20.77 -1.11 2.67
N ASP A 75 21.35 -1.31 3.85
CA ASP A 75 21.86 -2.62 4.28
C ASP A 75 20.78 -3.71 4.35
N SER A 76 19.56 -3.34 4.73
CA SER A 76 18.40 -4.23 4.77
C SER A 76 17.94 -4.67 3.38
N SER A 77 18.04 -3.76 2.40
CA SER A 77 17.68 -3.98 0.99
C SER A 77 18.77 -3.48 0.05
N PRO A 78 19.90 -4.22 -0.06
CA PRO A 78 21.02 -3.82 -0.91
C PRO A 78 20.60 -3.85 -2.37
N ILE A 79 20.83 -2.75 -3.09
CA ILE A 79 20.32 -2.61 -4.46
C ILE A 79 20.89 -3.65 -5.42
N ASN A 80 22.14 -4.06 -5.20
CA ASN A 80 22.81 -5.10 -5.98
C ASN A 80 22.20 -6.51 -5.79
N GLN A 81 21.40 -6.72 -4.75
CA GLN A 81 20.69 -7.98 -4.49
C GLN A 81 19.25 -7.97 -5.00
N LEU A 82 18.69 -6.82 -5.42
CA LEU A 82 17.28 -6.71 -5.78
C LEU A 82 16.83 -7.75 -6.82
N ALA A 83 17.56 -7.87 -7.93
CA ALA A 83 17.23 -8.83 -8.98
C ALA A 83 17.41 -10.30 -8.55
N GLN A 84 18.35 -10.57 -7.66
CA GLN A 84 18.53 -11.90 -7.09
C GLN A 84 17.36 -12.24 -6.17
N ARG A 85 17.01 -11.35 -5.24
CA ARG A 85 15.89 -11.50 -4.30
C ARG A 85 14.57 -11.69 -5.03
N GLN A 86 14.34 -10.95 -6.11
CA GLN A 86 13.16 -11.14 -6.97
C GLN A 86 13.12 -12.55 -7.59
N ARG A 87 14.24 -13.07 -8.12
CA ARG A 87 14.28 -14.43 -8.71
C ARG A 87 14.08 -15.53 -7.67
N GLU A 88 14.68 -15.38 -6.50
CA GLU A 88 14.60 -16.37 -5.41
C GLU A 88 13.21 -16.44 -4.79
N GLN A 89 12.53 -15.29 -4.68
CA GLN A 89 11.23 -15.19 -4.02
C GLN A 89 10.04 -15.19 -4.99
N GLY A 90 10.29 -14.96 -6.30
CA GLY A 90 9.28 -15.06 -7.34
C GLY A 90 8.20 -13.97 -7.28
N TRP A 91 8.52 -12.75 -6.85
CA TRP A 91 7.52 -11.67 -6.79
C TRP A 91 6.91 -11.40 -8.17
N ALA A 92 5.58 -11.25 -8.21
CA ALA A 92 4.86 -10.83 -9.41
C ALA A 92 4.83 -9.31 -9.59
N THR A 93 5.03 -8.57 -8.49
CA THR A 93 5.04 -7.10 -8.44
C THR A 93 6.23 -6.64 -7.59
N VAL A 94 6.80 -5.47 -7.91
CA VAL A 94 7.80 -4.78 -7.09
C VAL A 94 7.39 -3.32 -6.85
N PHE A 95 7.54 -2.87 -5.61
CA PHE A 95 7.43 -1.45 -5.23
C PHE A 95 8.82 -0.81 -5.20
N SER A 96 8.88 0.48 -5.49
CA SER A 96 10.14 1.24 -5.54
C SER A 96 10.26 2.20 -4.35
N LEU A 97 10.87 3.38 -4.54
CA LEU A 97 11.27 4.26 -3.44
C LEU A 97 10.06 4.69 -2.58
N ASN A 98 10.30 4.83 -1.27
CA ASN A 98 9.30 5.28 -0.29
C ASN A 98 9.48 6.76 0.02
N GLU A 99 8.48 7.56 -0.34
CA GLU A 99 8.42 9.01 -0.10
C GLU A 99 9.70 9.77 -0.53
N PRO A 100 10.18 9.55 -1.78
CA PRO A 100 11.33 10.31 -2.28
C PRO A 100 11.04 11.81 -2.42
N ASP A 101 9.76 12.19 -2.40
CA ASP A 101 9.26 13.54 -2.56
C ASP A 101 9.26 14.34 -1.24
N TYR A 102 9.35 13.67 -0.09
CA TYR A 102 9.25 14.33 1.21
C TYR A 102 10.64 14.69 1.77
N PRO A 103 11.00 15.99 1.87
CA PRO A 103 12.35 16.42 2.25
C PRO A 103 12.79 16.03 3.67
N GLY A 104 11.87 15.53 4.50
CA GLY A 104 12.15 15.07 5.86
C GLY A 104 12.63 13.61 5.96
N THR A 105 12.77 12.88 4.84
CA THR A 105 13.25 11.48 4.87
C THR A 105 14.68 11.35 4.36
N ALA A 106 15.37 10.30 4.82
CA ALA A 106 16.65 9.88 4.24
C ALA A 106 16.52 9.38 2.78
N ASN A 107 15.30 9.17 2.29
CA ASN A 107 15.02 8.72 0.92
C ASN A 107 14.80 9.88 -0.05
N THR A 108 14.74 11.14 0.42
CA THR A 108 14.53 12.33 -0.40
C THR A 108 15.46 12.32 -1.62
N VAL A 109 14.89 12.49 -2.81
CA VAL A 109 15.66 12.52 -4.05
C VAL A 109 14.93 13.37 -5.11
N SER A 110 15.71 14.03 -5.98
CA SER A 110 15.13 14.79 -7.08
C SER A 110 14.37 13.86 -8.05
N PRO A 111 13.34 14.35 -8.75
CA PRO A 111 12.62 13.53 -9.74
C PRO A 111 13.54 12.99 -10.84
N ALA A 112 14.56 13.77 -11.26
CA ALA A 112 15.50 13.36 -12.30
C ALA A 112 16.46 12.25 -11.84
N ASP A 113 16.99 12.35 -10.62
CA ASP A 113 17.86 11.32 -10.05
C ASP A 113 17.06 10.03 -9.77
N ALA A 114 15.83 10.15 -9.30
CA ALA A 114 14.94 9.02 -9.11
C ALA A 114 14.63 8.32 -10.44
N ALA A 115 14.38 9.06 -11.53
CA ALA A 115 14.16 8.48 -12.85
C ALA A 115 15.39 7.73 -13.37
N SER A 116 16.58 8.32 -13.24
CA SER A 116 17.85 7.67 -13.61
C SER A 116 18.09 6.38 -12.81
N TRP A 117 17.87 6.44 -11.50
CA TRP A 117 17.98 5.29 -10.61
C TRP A 117 16.96 4.20 -10.96
N TYR A 118 15.71 4.57 -11.24
CA TYR A 118 14.64 3.63 -11.59
C TYR A 118 14.96 2.89 -12.90
N ILE A 119 15.42 3.61 -13.93
CA ILE A 119 15.82 3.04 -15.22
C ILE A 119 16.95 2.03 -15.03
N THR A 120 17.89 2.32 -14.14
CA THR A 120 19.05 1.45 -13.90
C THR A 120 18.67 0.19 -13.11
N ASN A 121 17.83 0.33 -12.08
CA ASN A 121 17.68 -0.69 -11.06
C ASN A 121 16.32 -1.40 -11.05
N ILE A 122 15.24 -0.71 -11.42
CA ILE A 122 13.87 -1.27 -11.37
C ILE A 122 13.43 -1.80 -12.73
N ASN A 123 13.70 -1.07 -13.82
CA ASN A 123 13.35 -1.50 -15.19
C ASN A 123 13.79 -2.93 -15.54
N PRO A 124 14.98 -3.42 -15.16
CA PRO A 124 15.43 -4.77 -15.54
C PRO A 124 14.56 -5.91 -14.99
N LEU A 125 13.72 -5.64 -13.99
CA LEU A 125 12.80 -6.64 -13.45
C LEU A 125 11.60 -6.81 -14.40
N ALA A 126 11.52 -7.98 -15.05
CA ALA A 126 10.48 -8.34 -16.01
C ALA A 126 9.15 -8.77 -15.35
N ILE A 127 8.70 -7.99 -14.37
CA ILE A 127 7.47 -8.19 -13.58
C ILE A 127 6.67 -6.89 -13.50
N LYS A 128 5.53 -6.88 -12.79
CA LYS A 128 4.76 -5.64 -12.59
C LYS A 128 5.52 -4.67 -11.67
N LYS A 129 5.45 -3.37 -11.94
CA LYS A 129 6.23 -2.36 -11.22
C LYS A 129 5.37 -1.17 -10.82
N ALA A 130 5.47 -0.77 -9.57
CA ALA A 130 4.94 0.52 -9.13
C ALA A 130 6.03 1.60 -9.17
N PHE A 131 5.67 2.80 -9.62
CA PHE A 131 6.49 3.99 -9.41
C PHE A 131 6.67 4.29 -7.90
N PRO A 132 7.57 5.20 -7.54
CA PRO A 132 7.79 5.53 -6.13
C PRO A 132 6.48 5.90 -5.42
N ALA A 133 6.35 5.45 -4.17
CA ALA A 133 5.24 5.84 -3.32
C ALA A 133 5.45 7.30 -2.90
N ILE A 134 4.53 8.18 -3.29
CA ILE A 134 4.61 9.61 -2.98
C ILE A 134 3.68 9.99 -1.83
N THR A 135 4.03 11.04 -1.10
CA THR A 135 3.14 11.60 -0.07
C THR A 135 1.89 12.24 -0.68
N SER A 136 0.89 12.51 0.17
CA SER A 136 -0.26 13.33 -0.20
C SER A 136 -0.01 14.85 -0.13
N SER A 137 1.25 15.28 -0.01
CA SER A 137 1.62 16.70 0.05
C SER A 137 1.18 17.47 -1.20
N GLN A 138 0.73 18.70 -0.98
CA GLN A 138 0.38 19.66 -2.04
C GLN A 138 1.42 20.78 -2.20
N SER A 139 2.51 20.73 -1.44
CA SER A 139 3.62 21.67 -1.60
C SER A 139 4.31 21.48 -2.95
N ALA A 140 4.80 22.57 -3.54
CA ALA A 140 5.54 22.53 -4.80
C ALA A 140 6.75 21.59 -4.69
N GLY A 141 6.94 20.75 -5.71
CA GLY A 141 7.99 19.73 -5.75
C GLY A 141 7.74 18.50 -4.88
N GLN A 142 6.54 18.32 -4.32
CA GLN A 142 6.17 17.15 -3.51
C GLN A 142 4.92 16.45 -4.08
N GLY A 143 4.59 15.27 -3.57
CA GLY A 143 3.38 14.53 -3.92
C GLY A 143 3.16 14.37 -5.42
N LEU A 144 1.94 14.69 -5.88
CA LEU A 144 1.56 14.56 -7.29
C LEU A 144 2.31 15.52 -8.22
N ASP A 145 2.93 16.58 -7.71
CA ASP A 145 3.81 17.45 -8.49
C ASP A 145 5.15 16.76 -8.73
N TRP A 146 5.77 16.21 -7.68
CA TRP A 146 7.00 15.42 -7.79
C TRP A 146 6.83 14.23 -8.75
N LEU A 147 5.71 13.50 -8.66
CA LEU A 147 5.44 12.36 -9.55
C LEU A 147 5.34 12.79 -11.02
N ALA A 148 4.70 13.93 -11.30
CA ALA A 148 4.61 14.45 -12.67
C ALA A 148 6.01 14.80 -13.22
N GLN A 149 6.86 15.43 -12.40
CA GLN A 149 8.23 15.75 -12.77
C GLN A 149 9.08 14.50 -12.97
N PHE A 150 8.88 13.45 -12.16
CA PHE A 150 9.57 12.17 -12.27
C PHE A 150 9.21 11.48 -13.60
N LEU A 151 7.91 11.40 -13.93
CA LEU A 151 7.45 10.82 -15.19
C LEU A 151 7.95 11.61 -16.41
N ASN A 152 8.01 12.94 -16.30
CA ASN A 152 8.62 13.77 -17.33
C ASN A 152 10.12 13.47 -17.49
N ALA A 153 10.87 13.33 -16.38
CA ALA A 153 12.30 12.99 -16.41
C ALA A 153 12.56 11.57 -16.94
N CYS A 154 11.64 10.64 -16.72
CA CYS A 154 11.69 9.32 -17.36
C CYS A 154 11.69 9.43 -18.89
N GLY A 155 10.97 10.39 -19.47
CA GLY A 155 10.92 10.60 -20.92
C GLY A 155 10.52 9.34 -21.70
N GLY A 156 9.57 8.56 -21.15
CA GLY A 156 9.13 7.28 -21.72
C GLY A 156 10.07 6.09 -21.47
N ARG A 157 11.16 6.25 -20.72
CA ARG A 157 12.14 5.18 -20.47
C ARG A 157 11.91 4.42 -19.17
N CYS A 158 11.05 4.88 -18.27
CA CYS A 158 10.67 4.11 -17.07
C CYS A 158 9.50 3.18 -17.40
N TYR A 159 9.64 1.90 -17.12
CA TYR A 159 8.57 0.92 -17.28
C TYR A 159 7.84 0.73 -15.96
N GLY A 160 6.59 1.20 -15.87
CA GLY A 160 5.75 1.06 -14.69
C GLY A 160 4.31 0.76 -15.07
N ASP A 161 3.62 0.04 -14.19
CA ASP A 161 2.22 -0.35 -14.33
C ASP A 161 1.31 0.46 -13.41
N TYR A 162 1.85 0.93 -12.28
CA TYR A 162 1.08 1.56 -11.22
C TYR A 162 1.70 2.90 -10.77
N ILE A 163 0.85 3.90 -10.52
CA ILE A 163 1.22 4.97 -9.58
C ILE A 163 1.01 4.47 -8.16
N ASN A 164 1.86 4.91 -7.23
CA ASN A 164 1.84 4.46 -5.85
C ASN A 164 1.65 5.66 -4.90
N LEU A 165 0.64 5.59 -4.05
CA LEU A 165 0.18 6.73 -3.26
C LEU A 165 0.19 6.41 -1.77
N HIS A 166 0.66 7.37 -0.99
CA HIS A 166 0.38 7.46 0.44
C HIS A 166 -0.67 8.53 0.69
N TRP A 167 -1.48 8.36 1.73
CA TRP A 167 -2.37 9.41 2.21
C TRP A 167 -2.56 9.38 3.72
N TYR A 168 -2.31 10.52 4.36
CA TYR A 168 -2.64 10.72 5.76
C TYR A 168 -3.34 12.06 5.94
N GLY A 169 -4.52 12.04 6.56
CA GLY A 169 -5.34 13.25 6.69
C GLY A 169 -6.45 13.11 7.72
N ASN A 170 -7.50 13.92 7.60
CA ASN A 170 -8.45 14.10 8.70
C ASN A 170 -9.81 13.44 8.46
N ASN A 171 -10.18 13.17 7.21
CA ASN A 171 -11.49 12.60 6.89
C ASN A 171 -11.51 11.85 5.54
N PHE A 172 -12.58 11.08 5.33
CA PHE A 172 -12.80 10.30 4.11
C PHE A 172 -12.93 11.16 2.84
N ALA A 173 -13.54 12.34 2.93
CA ALA A 173 -13.75 13.20 1.75
C ALA A 173 -12.41 13.71 1.19
N GLU A 174 -11.47 14.09 2.06
CA GLU A 174 -10.11 14.46 1.67
C GLU A 174 -9.36 13.28 1.04
N PHE A 175 -9.46 12.08 1.62
CA PHE A 175 -8.88 10.85 1.05
C PHE A 175 -9.43 10.58 -0.35
N GLN A 176 -10.75 10.52 -0.48
CA GLN A 176 -11.42 10.25 -1.76
C GLN A 176 -11.01 11.27 -2.82
N SER A 177 -11.02 12.56 -2.48
CA SER A 177 -10.62 13.63 -3.38
C SER A 177 -9.16 13.50 -3.83
N HIS A 178 -8.24 13.19 -2.90
CA HIS A 178 -6.83 13.01 -3.24
C HIS A 178 -6.61 11.87 -4.23
N ILE A 179 -7.20 10.68 -3.97
CA ILE A 179 -7.05 9.52 -4.83
C ILE A 179 -7.69 9.75 -6.20
N GLN A 180 -8.85 10.41 -6.28
CA GLN A 180 -9.48 10.80 -7.55
C GLN A 180 -8.62 11.79 -8.34
N ASN A 181 -8.04 12.79 -7.67
CA ASN A 181 -7.15 13.75 -8.32
C ASN A 181 -5.90 13.08 -8.89
N ALA A 182 -5.33 12.10 -8.18
CA ALA A 182 -4.21 11.32 -8.67
C ALA A 182 -4.59 10.52 -9.94
N HIS A 183 -5.72 9.82 -9.94
CA HIS A 183 -6.21 9.10 -11.11
C HIS A 183 -6.48 10.03 -12.29
N ASN A 184 -7.15 11.16 -12.07
CA ASN A 184 -7.46 12.13 -13.13
C ASN A 184 -6.19 12.75 -13.74
N LYS A 185 -5.15 12.98 -12.94
CA LYS A 185 -3.87 13.52 -13.41
C LYS A 185 -3.05 12.48 -14.17
N PHE A 186 -3.19 11.20 -13.82
CA PHE A 186 -2.41 10.09 -14.38
C PHE A 186 -3.31 8.94 -14.87
N PRO A 187 -4.24 9.19 -15.81
CA PRO A 187 -5.32 8.24 -16.14
C PRO A 187 -4.84 6.98 -16.87
N SER A 188 -3.61 7.00 -17.39
CA SER A 188 -3.00 5.85 -18.08
C SER A 188 -2.47 4.76 -17.14
N TYR A 189 -2.42 5.02 -15.84
CA TYR A 189 -1.89 4.08 -14.86
C TYR A 189 -2.98 3.63 -13.88
N SER A 190 -2.94 2.36 -13.48
CA SER A 190 -3.72 1.92 -12.32
C SER A 190 -3.06 2.41 -11.02
N VAL A 191 -3.82 2.40 -9.94
CA VAL A 191 -3.42 2.97 -8.65
C VAL A 191 -3.17 1.86 -7.63
N VAL A 192 -2.05 1.94 -6.94
CA VAL A 192 -1.81 1.25 -5.67
C VAL A 192 -1.72 2.29 -4.56
N ILE A 193 -2.33 1.98 -3.42
CA ILE A 193 -2.29 2.84 -2.22
C ILE A 193 -1.57 2.06 -1.14
N THR A 194 -0.26 2.26 -1.02
CA THR A 194 0.58 1.46 -0.10
C THR A 194 0.44 1.89 1.35
N GLU A 195 0.02 3.12 1.62
CA GLU A 195 -0.22 3.57 3.00
C GLU A 195 -1.39 4.53 3.06
N PHE A 196 -2.34 4.28 3.97
CA PHE A 196 -3.33 5.29 4.32
C PHE A 196 -3.96 5.08 5.70
N ALA A 197 -4.19 6.20 6.42
CA ALA A 197 -4.91 6.26 7.69
C ALA A 197 -5.32 7.70 8.02
N LEU A 198 -6.18 7.88 9.04
CA LEU A 198 -6.39 9.20 9.64
C LEU A 198 -5.22 9.57 10.58
N ASN A 199 -4.90 10.85 10.70
CA ASN A 199 -3.92 11.37 11.65
C ASN A 199 -4.49 11.43 13.07
N GLY A 200 -3.73 10.95 14.07
CA GLY A 200 -4.04 11.04 15.50
C GLY A 200 -5.44 10.54 15.93
N ALA A 201 -6.11 9.73 15.11
CA ALA A 201 -7.51 9.41 15.29
C ALA A 201 -7.72 8.24 16.26
N SER A 202 -8.85 8.26 16.99
CA SER A 202 -9.28 7.12 17.81
C SER A 202 -9.55 5.88 16.93
N GLN A 203 -9.48 4.69 17.52
CA GLN A 203 -9.80 3.45 16.78
C GLN A 203 -11.22 3.48 16.20
N SER A 204 -12.21 4.05 16.90
CA SER A 204 -13.57 4.16 16.38
C SER A 204 -13.67 5.08 15.15
N ALA A 205 -12.92 6.18 15.14
CA ALA A 205 -12.84 7.07 13.98
C ALA A 205 -12.12 6.39 12.80
N GLN A 206 -11.02 5.67 13.06
CA GLN A 206 -10.31 4.88 12.04
C GLN A 206 -11.24 3.80 11.44
N VAL A 207 -12.01 3.08 12.26
CA VAL A 207 -13.01 2.10 11.79
C VAL A 207 -14.05 2.76 10.88
N ALA A 208 -14.59 3.92 11.26
CA ALA A 208 -15.58 4.64 10.46
C ALA A 208 -15.01 5.13 9.11
N PHE A 209 -13.74 5.54 9.10
CA PHE A 209 -13.00 5.90 7.89
C PHE A 209 -12.77 4.70 6.99
N PHE A 210 -12.19 3.61 7.50
CA PHE A 210 -11.86 2.43 6.70
C PHE A 210 -13.09 1.74 6.12
N LYS A 211 -14.24 1.74 6.82
CA LYS A 211 -15.50 1.24 6.25
C LYS A 211 -15.91 1.98 4.97
N GLN A 212 -15.80 3.31 4.96
CA GLN A 212 -16.11 4.12 3.78
C GLN A 212 -15.04 3.95 2.70
N ALA A 213 -13.76 3.98 3.10
CA ALA A 213 -12.64 3.82 2.19
C ALA A 213 -12.67 2.47 1.46
N PHE A 214 -12.87 1.35 2.17
CA PHE A 214 -12.85 0.02 1.57
C PHE A 214 -13.99 -0.13 0.56
N ALA A 215 -15.23 0.22 0.95
CA ALA A 215 -16.36 0.15 0.04
C ALA A 215 -16.14 0.98 -1.23
N TRP A 216 -15.57 2.18 -1.09
CA TRP A 216 -15.27 3.03 -2.23
C TRP A 216 -14.15 2.45 -3.11
N LEU A 217 -13.00 2.07 -2.54
CA LEU A 217 -11.85 1.51 -3.26
C LEU A 217 -12.19 0.18 -3.95
N ASP A 218 -13.00 -0.67 -3.32
CA ASP A 218 -13.49 -1.92 -3.89
C ASP A 218 -14.27 -1.67 -5.20
N SER A 219 -15.04 -0.58 -5.25
CA SER A 219 -15.80 -0.19 -6.46
C SER A 219 -14.99 0.52 -7.55
N GLN A 220 -13.75 0.95 -7.30
CA GLN A 220 -12.93 1.64 -8.31
C GLN A 220 -12.14 0.65 -9.17
N SER A 221 -12.49 0.48 -10.45
CA SER A 221 -11.82 -0.47 -11.36
C SER A 221 -10.33 -0.17 -11.61
N TRP A 222 -9.92 1.09 -11.43
CA TRP A 222 -8.56 1.56 -11.61
C TRP A 222 -7.71 1.46 -10.33
N VAL A 223 -8.28 1.09 -9.18
CA VAL A 223 -7.52 0.74 -7.98
C VAL A 223 -7.19 -0.74 -8.01
N THR A 224 -5.90 -1.06 -7.99
CA THR A 224 -5.37 -2.43 -8.02
C THR A 224 -5.22 -3.02 -6.62
N LEU A 225 -4.55 -2.30 -5.71
CA LEU A 225 -4.33 -2.74 -4.33
C LEU A 225 -4.37 -1.55 -3.37
N TYR A 226 -4.82 -1.78 -2.14
CA TYR A 226 -4.71 -0.81 -1.06
C TYR A 226 -4.34 -1.48 0.26
N PHE A 227 -3.52 -0.78 1.05
CA PHE A 227 -2.87 -1.29 2.24
C PHE A 227 -3.10 -0.30 3.40
N PRO A 228 -4.02 -0.60 4.32
CA PRO A 228 -4.24 0.22 5.49
C PRO A 228 -2.99 0.29 6.35
N PHE A 229 -2.57 1.50 6.70
CA PHE A 229 -1.47 1.68 7.63
C PHE A 229 -2.01 1.50 9.06
N VAL A 230 -1.71 0.43 9.80
CA VAL A 230 -0.63 -0.54 9.56
C VAL A 230 -0.97 -1.94 10.10
N ALA A 231 -0.51 -2.99 9.41
CA ALA A 231 -0.70 -4.37 9.78
C ALA A 231 0.22 -4.79 10.94
N THR A 232 0.11 -4.14 12.10
CA THR A 232 0.81 -4.50 13.34
C THR A 232 -0.10 -4.27 14.55
N SER A 233 0.45 -4.47 15.76
CA SER A 233 -0.24 -4.18 17.02
C SER A 233 0.16 -2.82 17.60
N PRO A 234 -0.69 -2.18 18.43
CA PRO A 234 -0.36 -0.94 19.12
C PRO A 234 0.95 -0.98 19.91
N ALA A 235 1.23 -2.11 20.58
CA ALA A 235 2.45 -2.27 21.37
C ALA A 235 3.70 -2.31 20.48
N LEU A 236 3.66 -3.06 19.38
CA LEU A 236 4.78 -3.15 18.44
C LEU A 236 5.01 -1.82 17.72
N LEU A 237 3.94 -1.14 17.27
CA LEU A 237 4.06 0.17 16.63
C LEU A 237 4.72 1.17 17.58
N SER A 238 4.19 1.30 18.80
CA SER A 238 4.73 2.25 19.80
C SER A 238 6.18 1.95 20.19
N ALA A 239 6.58 0.67 20.19
CA ALA A 239 7.93 0.27 20.59
C ALA A 239 8.99 0.48 19.50
N ASN A 240 8.59 0.43 18.22
CA ASN A 240 9.54 0.39 17.09
C ASN A 240 9.42 1.59 16.15
N ASP A 241 8.32 2.34 16.22
CA ASP A 241 8.09 3.50 15.36
C ASP A 241 7.32 4.60 16.12
N GLY A 242 8.07 5.33 16.96
CA GLY A 242 7.53 6.45 17.71
C GLY A 242 7.04 7.61 16.83
N GLY A 243 7.57 7.73 15.60
CA GLY A 243 7.13 8.74 14.63
C GLY A 243 5.72 8.45 14.13
N ALA A 244 5.49 7.23 13.65
CA ALA A 244 4.17 6.78 13.23
C ALA A 244 3.17 6.76 14.41
N ALA A 245 3.58 6.25 15.58
CA ALA A 245 2.73 6.25 16.77
C ALA A 245 2.35 7.67 17.22
N GLY A 246 3.24 8.65 17.06
CA GLY A 246 2.96 10.06 17.37
C GLY A 246 2.09 10.77 16.34
N GLY A 247 2.30 10.51 15.04
CA GLY A 247 1.59 11.17 13.94
C GLY A 247 0.21 10.56 13.64
N VAL A 248 0.16 9.25 13.47
CA VAL A 248 -1.07 8.50 13.13
C VAL A 248 -1.84 8.07 14.39
N GLY A 249 -1.12 7.86 15.49
CA GLY A 249 -1.65 7.14 16.64
C GLY A 249 -1.65 5.62 16.39
N THR A 250 -2.18 4.87 17.35
CA THR A 250 -2.31 3.39 17.25
C THR A 250 -3.69 2.93 16.83
N GLY A 251 -4.61 3.86 16.51
CA GLY A 251 -6.01 3.55 16.23
C GLY A 251 -6.23 2.72 14.98
N SER A 252 -5.30 2.78 14.01
CA SER A 252 -5.38 2.08 12.73
C SER A 252 -4.65 0.73 12.71
N CYS A 253 -4.02 0.32 13.81
CA CYS A 253 -3.36 -0.98 13.91
C CYS A 253 -4.34 -2.12 13.63
N LEU A 254 -4.01 -3.02 12.69
CA LEU A 254 -4.89 -4.13 12.31
C LEU A 254 -4.90 -5.28 13.32
N TYR A 255 -3.89 -5.35 14.19
CA TYR A 255 -3.79 -6.38 15.23
C TYR A 255 -4.03 -5.81 16.62
N THR A 256 -4.56 -6.65 17.50
CA THR A 256 -4.47 -6.49 18.94
C THR A 256 -3.07 -6.85 19.43
N ASN A 257 -2.71 -6.47 20.66
CA ASN A 257 -1.43 -6.87 21.26
C ASN A 257 -1.32 -8.41 21.48
N ALA A 258 -2.45 -9.11 21.51
CA ALA A 258 -2.49 -10.57 21.58
C ALA A 258 -2.31 -11.27 20.21
N GLY A 259 -2.15 -10.51 19.13
CA GLY A 259 -1.97 -11.04 17.78
C GLY A 259 -3.26 -11.46 17.06
N GLY A 260 -4.43 -11.24 17.66
CA GLY A 260 -5.74 -11.37 16.98
C GLY A 260 -6.15 -10.08 16.24
N PRO A 261 -7.22 -10.12 15.41
CA PRO A 261 -7.68 -8.96 14.66
C PRO A 261 -8.23 -7.85 15.57
N SER A 262 -7.84 -6.60 15.31
CA SER A 262 -8.42 -5.43 15.96
C SER A 262 -9.80 -5.10 15.36
N ALA A 263 -10.46 -4.05 15.87
CA ALA A 263 -11.69 -3.56 15.24
C ALA A 263 -11.49 -3.12 13.78
N VAL A 264 -10.29 -2.64 13.42
CA VAL A 264 -9.92 -2.35 12.02
C VAL A 264 -9.53 -3.62 11.29
N GLY A 265 -8.80 -4.53 11.94
CA GLY A 265 -8.44 -5.84 11.37
C GLY A 265 -9.66 -6.65 10.94
N ASN A 266 -10.76 -6.59 11.69
CA ASN A 266 -12.03 -7.23 11.33
C ASN A 266 -12.71 -6.66 10.07
N LEU A 267 -12.23 -5.54 9.53
CA LEU A 267 -12.72 -4.99 8.27
C LEU A 267 -12.00 -5.56 7.05
N MET A 268 -10.85 -6.22 7.25
CA MET A 268 -9.99 -6.79 6.21
C MET A 268 -10.60 -8.05 5.61
#